data_AF-A0AAU4F837-F1
#
_entry.id   AF-A0AAU4F837-F1
#
_cell.length_a   1.000
_cell.length_b   1.000
_cell.length_c   1.000
_cell.angle_alpha   90.00
_cell.angle_beta   90.00
_cell.angle_gamma   90.00
#
_symmetry.space_group_name_H-M   'P 1'
#
loop_
_entity.id
_entity.type
_entity.pdbx_description
1 polymer ?
#
loop_
_entity_poly.entity_id
_entity_poly.type
_entity_poly.pdbx_seq_one_letter_code
_entity_poly.pdbx_strand_id
1 'polypeptide(L)'
;MPEHGIYHARADAERALLLAGTTSPFTVTVRFAGGLTPSQVDAFAAAADRWAKVIVGDLPPVVVDGEAIDDVLIIAKGADIDGAGHILGQAHITHVRPAGPEPSALLPARGEMTFDKVDLAKMEAEGILGDVITHEMGHVIGVGSLWAAKGLLVGKGTTDPTFSGPGAMAEYHKLRGGSGDPVRVPVENTGGPGTADVHWRDETFGDELMTGFVNPAPNPLSRVTVAALGDLGYQVDVDAADGYELPVTVAPAARFAVHAFAVTPVPAELPRTALQA
;
A
#
# COMPACT_ATOMS: atom_id res chain seq x y z
N MET A 1 19.79 1.35 -10.72
CA MET A 1 20.59 0.16 -10.35
C MET A 1 20.81 0.18 -8.84
N PRO A 2 20.16 -0.70 -8.06
CA PRO A 2 20.35 -0.78 -6.63
C PRO A 2 21.79 -1.19 -6.27
N GLU A 3 22.37 -0.53 -5.27
CA GLU A 3 23.67 -0.90 -4.75
C GLU A 3 23.50 -2.11 -3.82
N HIS A 4 24.31 -3.16 -4.02
CA HIS A 4 24.32 -4.35 -3.14
C HIS A 4 22.95 -5.03 -2.93
N GLY A 5 22.02 -4.90 -3.89
CA GLY A 5 20.67 -5.47 -3.76
C GLY A 5 19.76 -4.70 -2.81
N ILE A 6 20.04 -3.42 -2.52
CA ILE A 6 19.18 -2.55 -1.73
C ILE A 6 18.86 -1.28 -2.55
N TYR A 7 17.60 -0.84 -2.47
CA TYR A 7 17.12 0.43 -3.00
C TYR A 7 16.49 1.26 -1.87
N HIS A 8 16.68 2.58 -1.92
CA HIS A 8 16.06 3.52 -0.99
C HIS A 8 15.26 4.55 -1.80
N ALA A 9 13.94 4.46 -1.72
CA ALA A 9 13.05 5.50 -2.22
C ALA A 9 12.85 6.52 -1.11
N ARG A 10 13.30 7.76 -1.33
CA ARG A 10 13.19 8.84 -0.34
C ARG A 10 12.26 9.93 -0.86
N ALA A 11 11.35 10.37 0.00
CA ALA A 11 10.45 11.47 -0.30
C ALA A 11 11.19 12.77 -0.60
N ASP A 12 10.54 13.65 -1.36
CA ASP A 12 11.12 14.96 -1.67
C ASP A 12 11.34 15.78 -0.40
N ALA A 13 12.56 16.27 -0.21
CA ALA A 13 12.95 16.95 1.02
C ALA A 13 12.26 18.32 1.19
N GLU A 14 11.94 19.02 0.10
CA GLU A 14 11.21 20.28 0.17
C GLU A 14 9.75 20.05 0.54
N ARG A 15 9.12 19.01 -0.02
CA ARG A 15 7.76 18.59 0.37
C ARG A 15 7.71 18.11 1.81
N ALA A 16 8.68 17.32 2.26
CA ALA A 16 8.77 16.85 3.64
C ALA A 16 8.91 18.02 4.63
N LEU A 17 9.77 19.00 4.33
CA LEU A 17 9.91 20.20 5.15
C LEU A 17 8.63 21.04 5.14
N LEU A 18 8.01 21.22 3.98
CA LEU A 18 6.82 22.08 3.81
C LEU A 18 5.57 21.49 4.47
N LEU A 19 5.31 20.20 4.30
CA LEU A 19 4.07 19.55 4.72
C LEU A 19 4.19 18.86 6.09
N ALA A 20 5.36 18.34 6.43
CA ALA A 20 5.59 17.57 7.63
C ALA A 20 6.54 18.24 8.64
N GLY A 21 7.23 19.32 8.25
CA GLY A 21 8.14 20.05 9.14
C GLY A 21 9.41 19.27 9.48
N THR A 22 9.77 18.28 8.67
CA THR A 22 10.93 17.40 8.90
C THR A 22 12.02 17.60 7.84
N THR A 23 13.27 17.41 8.25
CA THR A 23 14.43 17.30 7.34
C THR A 23 14.87 15.85 7.13
N SER A 24 14.16 14.90 7.73
CA SER A 24 14.26 13.46 7.49
C SER A 24 13.02 13.04 6.69
N PRO A 25 13.08 13.02 5.35
CA PRO A 25 11.92 12.65 4.54
C PRO A 25 11.66 11.15 4.62
N PHE A 26 10.39 10.78 4.52
CA PHE A 26 9.97 9.38 4.52
C PHE A 26 10.79 8.52 3.54
N THR A 27 11.23 7.35 3.98
CA THR A 27 12.09 6.44 3.22
C THR A 27 11.51 5.03 3.16
N VAL A 28 11.24 4.52 1.95
CA VAL A 28 10.99 3.09 1.74
C VAL A 28 12.30 2.42 1.35
N THR A 29 12.79 1.54 2.21
CA THR A 29 13.95 0.69 1.89
C THR A 29 13.47 -0.64 1.32
N VAL A 30 13.90 -0.98 0.10
CA VAL A 30 13.63 -2.28 -0.52
C VAL A 30 14.92 -3.11 -0.56
N ARG A 31 14.91 -4.28 0.07
CA ARG A 31 16.00 -5.26 0.02
C ARG A 31 15.61 -6.43 -0.86
N PHE A 32 16.36 -6.65 -1.93
CA PHE A 32 16.13 -7.72 -2.89
C PHE A 32 16.79 -9.02 -2.43
N ALA A 33 16.00 -10.03 -2.10
CA ALA A 33 16.46 -11.35 -1.66
C ALA A 33 16.63 -12.35 -2.83
N GLY A 34 16.66 -11.86 -4.07
CA GLY A 34 16.94 -12.64 -5.28
C GLY A 34 15.70 -13.12 -6.04
N GLY A 35 15.95 -13.82 -7.15
CA GLY A 35 14.90 -14.41 -8.00
C GLY A 35 14.18 -13.43 -8.93
N LEU A 36 14.69 -12.19 -9.06
CA LEU A 36 14.15 -11.13 -9.92
C LEU A 36 15.16 -10.79 -11.04
N THR A 37 14.66 -10.40 -12.21
CA THR A 37 15.48 -9.79 -13.27
C THR A 37 15.83 -8.33 -12.94
N PRO A 38 16.84 -7.73 -13.60
CA PRO A 38 17.13 -6.31 -13.43
C PRO A 38 15.93 -5.39 -13.71
N SER A 39 15.13 -5.67 -14.73
CA SER A 39 13.94 -4.88 -15.07
C SER A 39 12.84 -5.00 -14.02
N GLN A 40 12.66 -6.18 -13.43
CA GLN A 40 11.73 -6.39 -12.32
C GLN A 40 12.20 -5.65 -11.06
N VAL A 41 13.50 -5.68 -10.77
CA VAL A 41 14.11 -4.90 -9.69
C VAL A 41 13.85 -3.40 -9.88
N ASP A 42 14.00 -2.87 -11.09
CA ASP A 42 13.69 -1.48 -11.40
C ASP A 42 12.18 -1.18 -11.24
N ALA A 43 11.29 -2.13 -11.52
CA ALA A 43 9.85 -1.99 -11.27
C ALA A 43 9.50 -1.87 -9.77
N PHE A 44 10.17 -2.63 -8.90
CA PHE A 44 10.06 -2.46 -7.44
C PHE A 44 10.59 -1.12 -6.95
N ALA A 45 11.69 -0.64 -7.52
CA ALA A 45 12.23 0.68 -7.21
C ALA A 45 11.23 1.78 -7.57
N ALA A 46 10.64 1.72 -8.78
CA ALA A 46 9.63 2.68 -9.22
C ALA A 46 8.35 2.65 -8.37
N ALA A 47 7.91 1.47 -7.92
CA ALA A 47 6.79 1.34 -7.00
C ALA A 47 7.08 2.00 -5.63
N ALA A 48 8.29 1.80 -5.10
CA ALA A 48 8.73 2.44 -3.86
C ALA A 48 8.78 3.97 -4.00
N ASP A 49 9.30 4.48 -5.13
CA ASP A 49 9.31 5.92 -5.42
C ASP A 49 7.89 6.50 -5.49
N ARG A 50 6.93 5.76 -6.06
CA ARG A 50 5.53 6.20 -6.14
C ARG A 50 4.89 6.38 -4.76
N TRP A 51 5.18 5.49 -3.81
CA TRP A 51 4.72 5.64 -2.42
C TRP A 51 5.48 6.74 -1.67
N ALA A 52 6.80 6.84 -1.83
CA ALA A 52 7.61 7.90 -1.22
C ALA A 52 7.26 9.29 -1.76
N LYS A 53 6.65 9.40 -2.95
CA LYS A 53 6.14 10.66 -3.47
C LYS A 53 4.94 11.19 -2.68
N VAL A 54 4.10 10.31 -2.13
CA VAL A 54 2.85 10.69 -1.44
C VAL A 54 2.93 10.61 0.09
N ILE A 55 3.89 9.88 0.64
CA ILE A 55 4.19 9.85 2.08
C ILE A 55 5.46 10.67 2.30
N VAL A 56 5.37 11.75 3.06
CA VAL A 56 6.45 12.75 3.13
C VAL A 56 7.05 12.89 4.53
N GLY A 57 6.30 12.59 5.58
CA GLY A 57 6.76 12.75 6.95
C GLY A 57 7.54 11.57 7.50
N ASP A 58 8.50 11.91 8.34
CA ASP A 58 9.36 11.00 9.09
C ASP A 58 8.54 10.13 10.06
N LEU A 59 8.93 8.88 10.23
CA LEU A 59 8.50 8.02 11.33
C LEU A 59 9.66 7.79 12.29
N PRO A 60 9.40 7.66 13.60
CA PRO A 60 10.46 7.42 14.58
C PRO A 60 11.26 6.17 14.23
N PRO A 61 12.60 6.15 14.14
CA PRO A 61 13.34 4.95 13.78
C PRO A 61 13.13 3.80 14.81
N VAL A 62 13.19 2.54 14.35
CA VAL A 62 13.08 1.35 15.21
C VAL A 62 14.17 0.33 14.96
N VAL A 63 14.44 -0.51 15.96
CA VAL A 63 15.33 -1.68 15.82
C VAL A 63 14.53 -2.96 15.66
N VAL A 64 14.79 -3.70 14.60
CA VAL A 64 14.24 -5.05 14.35
C VAL A 64 15.41 -6.00 14.14
N ASP A 65 15.48 -7.08 14.92
CA ASP A 65 16.58 -8.08 14.84
C ASP A 65 18.00 -7.48 14.92
N GLY A 66 18.18 -6.36 15.61
CA GLY A 66 19.45 -5.64 15.73
C GLY A 66 19.78 -4.70 14.56
N GLU A 67 18.89 -4.62 13.57
CA GLU A 67 18.98 -3.68 12.44
C GLU A 67 18.14 -2.43 12.73
N ALA A 68 18.72 -1.24 12.56
CA ALA A 68 17.97 0.01 12.60
C ALA A 68 17.21 0.21 11.29
N ILE A 69 15.92 0.47 11.39
CA ILE A 69 15.02 0.76 10.27
C ILE A 69 14.54 2.19 10.39
N ASP A 70 14.94 2.98 9.39
CA ASP A 70 14.36 4.28 9.08
C ASP A 70 13.06 4.04 8.31
N ASP A 71 11.94 4.55 8.83
CA ASP A 71 10.60 4.41 8.27
C ASP A 71 10.07 2.99 8.02
N VAL A 72 10.35 2.39 6.85
CA VAL A 72 9.85 1.07 6.43
C VAL A 72 10.92 0.29 5.65
N LEU A 73 11.12 -0.98 6.04
CA LEU A 73 11.91 -1.96 5.29
C LEU A 73 11.01 -3.02 4.62
N ILE A 74 11.19 -3.23 3.32
CA ILE A 74 10.49 -4.25 2.55
C ILE A 74 11.49 -5.24 1.97
N ILE A 75 11.30 -6.52 2.28
CA ILE A 75 12.08 -7.61 1.68
C ILE A 75 11.34 -8.11 0.43
N ALA A 76 11.91 -7.91 -0.75
CA ALA A 76 11.30 -8.30 -2.02
C ALA A 76 12.04 -9.50 -2.65
N LYS A 77 11.31 -10.49 -3.15
CA LYS A 77 11.89 -11.63 -3.88
C LYS A 77 10.96 -12.18 -4.96
N GLY A 78 11.56 -12.81 -5.97
CA GLY A 78 10.88 -13.71 -6.88
C GLY A 78 11.06 -15.15 -6.43
N ALA A 79 9.98 -15.90 -6.30
CA ALA A 79 10.00 -17.31 -5.92
C ALA A 79 8.95 -18.11 -6.71
N ASP A 80 9.01 -19.44 -6.66
CA ASP A 80 7.90 -20.26 -7.16
C ASP A 80 6.82 -20.26 -6.07
N ILE A 81 5.57 -19.90 -6.41
CA ILE A 81 4.45 -19.88 -5.47
C ILE A 81 3.50 -21.03 -5.80
N ASP A 82 2.78 -20.92 -6.91
CA ASP A 82 1.80 -21.91 -7.35
C ASP A 82 1.74 -22.11 -8.88
N GLY A 83 2.61 -21.43 -9.62
CA GLY A 83 2.68 -21.53 -11.08
C GLY A 83 1.86 -20.44 -11.76
N ALA A 84 1.49 -20.65 -13.02
CA ALA A 84 0.89 -19.58 -13.82
C ALA A 84 -0.56 -19.24 -13.42
N GLY A 85 -0.83 -17.96 -13.18
CA GLY A 85 -2.17 -17.37 -13.24
C GLY A 85 -3.05 -17.52 -12.01
N HIS A 86 -2.49 -17.95 -10.87
CA HIS A 86 -3.19 -18.03 -9.60
C HIS A 86 -2.76 -16.86 -8.68
N ILE A 87 -1.65 -16.99 -7.96
CA ILE A 87 -1.13 -15.93 -7.09
C ILE A 87 -0.02 -15.18 -7.83
N LEU A 88 -0.35 -13.99 -8.35
CA LEU A 88 0.61 -13.11 -9.04
C LEU A 88 1.75 -12.64 -8.11
N GLY A 89 1.37 -12.33 -6.87
CA GLY A 89 2.25 -11.90 -5.81
C GLY A 89 1.50 -11.87 -4.49
N GLN A 90 2.23 -11.80 -3.40
CA GLN A 90 1.70 -11.67 -2.06
C GLN A 90 2.58 -10.73 -1.25
N ALA A 91 1.96 -9.88 -0.45
CA ALA A 91 2.66 -9.03 0.48
C ALA A 91 2.03 -9.04 1.87
N HIS A 92 2.88 -8.83 2.87
CA HIS A 92 2.43 -8.77 4.25
C HIS A 92 3.34 -7.93 5.15
N ILE A 93 2.73 -7.39 6.20
CA ILE A 93 3.44 -6.73 7.29
C ILE A 93 3.98 -7.82 8.21
N THR A 94 5.27 -7.73 8.55
CA THR A 94 5.89 -8.63 9.54
C THR A 94 6.03 -7.97 10.90
N HIS A 95 6.32 -6.66 10.92
CA HIS A 95 6.53 -5.90 12.15
C HIS A 95 5.83 -4.54 12.08
N VAL A 96 5.18 -4.18 13.18
CA VAL A 96 4.59 -2.84 13.38
C VAL A 96 5.23 -2.13 14.55
N ARG A 97 5.19 -0.80 14.51
CA ARG A 97 5.65 0.08 15.58
C ARG A 97 4.84 -0.16 16.87
N PRO A 98 5.44 0.13 18.04
CA PRO A 98 4.75 -0.07 19.32
C PRO A 98 3.42 0.65 19.39
N ALA A 99 2.42 0.06 20.05
CA ALA A 99 1.18 0.75 20.34
C ALA A 99 1.41 1.95 21.27
N GLY A 100 0.68 3.03 21.03
CA GLY A 100 0.82 4.28 21.77
C GLY A 100 -0.13 5.37 21.30
N PRO A 101 -0.05 6.56 21.93
CA PRO A 101 -0.87 7.70 21.55
C PRO A 101 -0.37 8.41 20.28
N GLU A 102 0.86 8.11 19.86
CA GLU A 102 1.48 8.75 18.70
C GLU A 102 0.78 8.34 17.40
N PRO A 103 0.71 9.24 16.38
CA PRO A 103 0.15 8.89 15.07
C PRO A 103 0.81 7.66 14.44
N SER A 104 2.11 7.48 14.66
CA SER A 104 2.92 6.38 14.13
C SER A 104 2.67 5.03 14.81
N ALA A 105 1.91 4.97 15.90
CA ALA A 105 1.63 3.74 16.63
C ALA A 105 1.04 2.68 15.68
N LEU A 106 1.51 1.43 15.76
CA LEU A 106 1.07 0.33 14.88
C LEU A 106 1.30 0.54 13.37
N LEU A 107 1.95 1.63 12.92
CA LEU A 107 2.36 1.73 11.53
C LEU A 107 3.44 0.65 11.23
N PRO A 108 3.51 0.14 9.99
CA PRO A 108 4.51 -0.84 9.60
C PRO A 108 5.93 -0.33 9.81
N ALA A 109 6.80 -1.22 10.24
CA ALA A 109 8.25 -1.03 10.24
C ALA A 109 8.94 -1.98 9.26
N ARG A 110 8.40 -3.20 9.10
CA ARG A 110 8.94 -4.19 8.17
C ARG A 110 7.84 -5.01 7.51
N GLY A 111 8.01 -5.34 6.23
CA GLY A 111 7.18 -6.29 5.51
C GLY A 111 7.95 -7.09 4.47
N GLU A 112 7.26 -8.03 3.83
CA GLU A 112 7.83 -8.87 2.79
C GLU A 112 6.88 -8.95 1.60
N MET A 113 7.47 -9.03 0.40
CA MET A 113 6.79 -9.19 -0.87
C MET A 113 7.40 -10.38 -1.62
N THR A 114 6.57 -11.33 -2.03
CA THR A 114 6.99 -12.49 -2.83
C THR A 114 6.12 -12.55 -4.09
N PHE A 115 6.76 -12.60 -5.25
CA PHE A 115 6.08 -12.66 -6.55
C PHE A 115 6.40 -13.97 -7.27
N ASP A 116 5.40 -14.57 -7.92
CA ASP A 116 5.61 -15.81 -8.68
C ASP A 116 6.45 -15.51 -9.93
N LYS A 117 7.58 -16.21 -10.06
CA LYS A 117 8.49 -16.03 -11.21
C LYS A 117 7.82 -16.27 -12.56
N VAL A 118 6.87 -17.21 -12.62
CA VAL A 118 6.16 -17.55 -13.86
C VAL A 118 5.27 -16.38 -14.28
N ASP A 119 4.64 -15.72 -13.31
CA ASP A 119 3.74 -14.59 -13.58
C ASP A 119 4.49 -13.26 -13.73
N LEU A 120 5.66 -13.09 -13.12
CA LEU A 120 6.48 -11.88 -13.27
C LEU A 120 6.77 -11.54 -14.74
N ALA A 121 7.21 -12.51 -15.54
CA ALA A 121 7.51 -12.29 -16.96
C ALA A 121 6.25 -11.98 -17.78
N LYS A 122 5.12 -12.60 -17.42
CA LYS A 122 3.83 -12.36 -18.07
C LYS A 122 3.30 -10.96 -17.74
N MET A 123 3.31 -10.57 -16.47
CA MET A 123 2.91 -9.24 -16.01
C MET A 123 3.77 -8.14 -16.63
N GLU A 124 5.07 -8.40 -16.81
CA GLU A 124 5.98 -7.49 -17.50
C GLU A 124 5.63 -7.33 -18.98
N ALA A 125 5.33 -8.43 -19.68
CA ALA A 125 4.91 -8.42 -21.07
C ALA A 125 3.52 -7.77 -21.27
N GLU A 126 2.62 -7.92 -20.30
CA GLU A 126 1.28 -7.34 -20.28
C GLU A 126 1.27 -5.88 -19.78
N GLY A 127 2.40 -5.38 -19.28
CA GLY A 127 2.54 -3.99 -18.81
C GLY A 127 1.86 -3.70 -17.46
N ILE A 128 1.45 -4.73 -16.71
CA ILE A 128 0.76 -4.59 -15.42
C ILE A 128 1.68 -4.76 -14.21
N LEU A 129 2.93 -5.22 -14.41
CA LEU A 129 3.87 -5.55 -13.33
C LEU A 129 4.04 -4.39 -12.33
N GLY A 130 4.25 -3.17 -12.84
CA GLY A 130 4.48 -2.00 -11.98
C GLY A 130 3.27 -1.70 -11.08
N ASP A 131 2.05 -1.81 -11.61
CA ASP A 131 0.83 -1.57 -10.84
C ASP A 131 0.60 -2.66 -9.78
N VAL A 132 0.82 -3.94 -10.12
CA VAL A 132 0.70 -5.04 -9.15
C VAL A 132 1.73 -4.89 -8.03
N ILE A 133 2.99 -4.56 -8.34
CA ILE A 133 4.01 -4.32 -7.30
C ILE A 133 3.61 -3.11 -6.43
N THR A 134 3.15 -2.02 -7.04
CA THR A 134 2.73 -0.84 -6.28
C THR A 134 1.55 -1.16 -5.35
N HIS A 135 0.56 -1.91 -5.84
CA HIS A 135 -0.58 -2.39 -5.07
C HIS A 135 -0.14 -3.21 -3.84
N GLU A 136 0.65 -4.26 -4.06
CA GLU A 136 1.13 -5.14 -2.99
C GLU A 136 1.99 -4.38 -1.97
N MET A 137 2.80 -3.42 -2.43
CA MET A 137 3.55 -2.54 -1.55
C MET A 137 2.64 -1.65 -0.68
N GLY A 138 1.48 -1.24 -1.21
CA GLY A 138 0.45 -0.50 -0.47
C GLY A 138 -0.08 -1.28 0.73
N HIS A 139 -0.24 -2.59 0.61
CA HIS A 139 -0.60 -3.45 1.75
C HIS A 139 0.50 -3.51 2.80
N VAL A 140 1.77 -3.57 2.41
CA VAL A 140 2.90 -3.50 3.36
C VAL A 140 2.93 -2.16 4.10
N ILE A 141 2.54 -1.08 3.44
CA ILE A 141 2.44 0.27 4.02
C ILE A 141 1.15 0.42 4.86
N GLY A 142 0.22 -0.54 4.78
CA GLY A 142 -0.90 -0.67 5.70
C GLY A 142 -2.28 -0.37 5.12
N VAL A 143 -2.37 -0.04 3.82
CA VAL A 143 -3.65 0.09 3.12
C VAL A 143 -4.37 -1.25 3.14
N GLY A 144 -5.62 -1.28 3.62
CA GLY A 144 -6.37 -2.51 3.83
C GLY A 144 -5.95 -3.27 5.09
N SER A 145 -4.65 -3.60 5.19
CA SER A 145 -4.10 -4.47 6.24
C SER A 145 -4.27 -3.91 7.66
N LEU A 146 -4.25 -2.59 7.84
CA LEU A 146 -4.35 -1.95 9.15
C LEU A 146 -5.71 -1.31 9.44
N TRP A 147 -6.64 -1.23 8.49
CA TRP A 147 -7.89 -0.49 8.65
C TRP A 147 -8.71 -0.98 9.86
N ALA A 148 -8.83 -2.30 10.04
CA ALA A 148 -9.54 -2.86 11.19
C ALA A 148 -8.81 -2.61 12.51
N ALA A 149 -7.48 -2.82 12.54
CA ALA A 149 -6.65 -2.63 13.74
C ALA A 149 -6.62 -1.16 14.20
N LYS A 150 -6.74 -0.22 13.26
CA LYS A 150 -6.83 1.23 13.48
C LYS A 150 -8.26 1.71 13.77
N GLY A 151 -9.25 0.82 13.77
CA GLY A 151 -10.66 1.16 14.02
C GLY A 151 -11.31 1.97 12.89
N LEU A 152 -10.72 1.96 11.69
CA LEU A 152 -11.20 2.71 10.53
C LEU A 152 -12.18 1.90 9.67
N LEU A 153 -12.17 0.57 9.77
CA LEU A 153 -13.10 -0.32 9.06
C LEU A 153 -14.40 -0.54 9.85
N VAL A 154 -15.53 -0.23 9.23
CA VAL A 154 -16.88 -0.42 9.78
C VAL A 154 -17.60 -1.49 8.96
N GLY A 155 -18.31 -2.41 9.63
CA GLY A 155 -19.10 -3.44 8.94
C GLY A 155 -18.26 -4.58 8.35
N LYS A 156 -17.06 -4.84 8.90
CA LYS A 156 -16.19 -5.96 8.50
C LYS A 156 -16.97 -7.28 8.39
N GLY A 157 -16.80 -8.00 7.29
CA GLY A 157 -17.46 -9.29 7.05
C GLY A 157 -18.97 -9.22 6.79
N THR A 158 -19.51 -8.01 6.58
CA THR A 158 -20.90 -7.81 6.18
C THR A 158 -21.00 -7.59 4.67
N THR A 159 -22.22 -7.43 4.16
CA THR A 159 -22.45 -7.12 2.75
C THR A 159 -22.14 -5.67 2.38
N ASP A 160 -21.85 -4.78 3.35
CA ASP A 160 -21.52 -3.37 3.08
C ASP A 160 -20.47 -2.82 4.06
N PRO A 161 -19.23 -3.34 4.03
CA PRO A 161 -18.13 -2.78 4.79
C PRO A 161 -17.74 -1.41 4.20
N THR A 162 -17.33 -0.49 5.07
CA THR A 162 -16.90 0.86 4.69
C THR A 162 -15.73 1.35 5.53
N PHE A 163 -14.92 2.24 4.96
CA PHE A 163 -13.83 2.93 5.64
C PHE A 163 -14.31 4.29 6.15
N SER A 164 -13.93 4.62 7.39
CA SER A 164 -14.47 5.76 8.15
C SER A 164 -13.45 6.85 8.51
N GLY A 165 -12.27 6.82 7.88
CA GLY A 165 -11.27 7.87 8.04
C GLY A 165 -11.74 9.21 7.42
N PRO A 166 -11.69 10.31 8.19
CA PRO A 166 -12.25 11.60 7.75
C PRO A 166 -11.54 12.19 6.51
N GLY A 167 -10.23 11.97 6.36
CA GLY A 167 -9.47 12.43 5.20
C GLY A 167 -9.95 11.74 3.92
N ALA A 168 -9.99 10.41 3.91
CA ALA A 168 -10.48 9.63 2.78
C ALA A 168 -11.94 9.95 2.45
N MET A 169 -12.79 10.14 3.47
CA MET A 169 -14.19 10.55 3.29
C MET A 169 -14.32 11.92 2.60
N ALA A 170 -13.44 12.88 2.94
CA ALA A 170 -13.43 14.19 2.33
C ALA A 170 -13.00 14.14 0.85
N GLU A 171 -11.97 13.35 0.51
CA GLU A 171 -11.55 13.17 -0.88
C GLU A 171 -12.58 12.38 -1.69
N TYR A 172 -13.20 11.35 -1.12
CA TYR A 172 -14.28 10.61 -1.77
C TYR A 172 -15.50 11.49 -2.04
N HIS A 173 -15.83 12.40 -1.11
CA HIS A 173 -16.89 13.38 -1.30
C HIS A 173 -16.61 14.30 -2.50
N LYS A 174 -15.36 14.76 -2.69
CA LYS A 174 -14.96 15.53 -3.87
C LYS A 174 -15.11 14.73 -5.16
N LEU A 175 -14.68 13.46 -5.17
CA LEU A 175 -14.84 12.57 -6.34
C LEU A 175 -16.30 12.32 -6.71
N ARG A 176 -17.21 12.35 -5.73
CA ARG A 176 -18.67 12.27 -5.93
C ARG A 176 -19.30 13.61 -6.36
N GLY A 177 -18.50 14.61 -6.70
CA GLY A 177 -18.94 15.93 -7.15
C GLY A 177 -19.18 16.95 -6.03
N GLY A 178 -18.81 16.64 -4.78
CA GLY A 178 -18.82 17.61 -3.68
C GLY A 178 -20.22 18.05 -3.22
N SER A 179 -21.25 17.24 -3.48
CA SER A 179 -22.63 17.54 -3.08
C SER A 179 -23.10 16.68 -1.90
N GLY A 180 -23.84 17.28 -0.97
CA GLY A 180 -24.27 16.63 0.27
C GLY A 180 -23.17 16.57 1.34
N ASP A 181 -23.33 15.68 2.32
CA ASP A 181 -22.32 15.46 3.37
C ASP A 181 -21.29 14.39 2.92
N PRO A 182 -20.04 14.44 3.44
CA PRO A 182 -19.10 13.33 3.30
C PRO A 182 -19.67 12.03 3.85
N VAL A 183 -19.47 10.94 3.11
CA VAL A 183 -19.90 9.59 3.50
C VAL A 183 -18.70 8.66 3.63
N ARG A 184 -18.87 7.56 4.37
CA ARG A 184 -17.85 6.50 4.47
C ARG A 184 -17.53 5.93 3.09
N VAL A 185 -16.27 5.56 2.89
CA VAL A 185 -15.78 5.06 1.61
C VAL A 185 -16.12 3.57 1.47
N PRO A 186 -16.75 3.13 0.36
CA PRO A 186 -17.06 1.71 0.14
C PRO A 186 -15.81 0.82 0.13
N VAL A 187 -15.84 -0.23 0.94
CA VAL A 187 -14.83 -1.30 0.99
C VAL A 187 -15.37 -2.53 0.29
N GLU A 188 -14.48 -3.31 -0.31
CA GLU A 188 -14.82 -4.53 -1.05
C GLU A 188 -15.57 -5.52 -0.15
N ASN A 189 -16.69 -6.04 -0.64
CA ASN A 189 -17.62 -6.91 0.06
C ASN A 189 -17.74 -8.29 -0.59
N THR A 190 -17.05 -8.50 -1.71
CA THR A 190 -17.00 -9.75 -2.45
C THR A 190 -15.59 -10.34 -2.47
N GLY A 191 -15.47 -11.57 -2.96
CA GLY A 191 -14.21 -12.31 -2.95
C GLY A 191 -13.93 -13.04 -1.63
N GLY A 192 -12.69 -13.48 -1.46
CA GLY A 192 -12.26 -14.20 -0.26
C GLY A 192 -11.66 -13.28 0.81
N PRO A 193 -11.12 -13.85 1.91
CA PRO A 193 -10.42 -13.09 2.95
C PRO A 193 -9.26 -12.22 2.43
N GLY A 194 -8.67 -12.61 1.29
CA GLY A 194 -7.62 -11.86 0.59
C GLY A 194 -8.12 -10.72 -0.29
N THR A 195 -9.43 -10.47 -0.32
CA THR A 195 -10.04 -9.47 -1.22
C THR A 195 -11.04 -8.60 -0.45
N ALA A 196 -12.03 -9.22 0.18
CA ALA A 196 -13.02 -8.52 0.97
C ALA A 196 -12.37 -7.83 2.18
N ASP A 197 -12.95 -6.70 2.62
CA ASP A 197 -12.54 -5.92 3.79
C ASP A 197 -11.16 -5.23 3.72
N VAL A 198 -10.33 -5.51 2.70
CA VAL A 198 -8.95 -5.02 2.58
C VAL A 198 -8.67 -4.22 1.29
N HIS A 199 -9.67 -4.04 0.44
CA HIS A 199 -9.59 -3.26 -0.79
C HIS A 199 -10.70 -2.22 -0.88
N TRP A 200 -10.52 -1.22 -1.72
CA TRP A 200 -11.65 -0.41 -2.17
C TRP A 200 -12.62 -1.27 -2.98
N ARG A 201 -13.93 -0.95 -2.87
CA ARG A 201 -14.96 -1.68 -3.60
C ARG A 201 -14.77 -1.50 -5.10
N ASP A 202 -14.52 -2.59 -5.80
CA ASP A 202 -14.23 -2.60 -7.23
C ASP A 202 -15.41 -2.05 -8.06
N GLU A 203 -16.65 -2.38 -7.69
CA GLU A 203 -17.86 -1.82 -8.33
C GLU A 203 -18.03 -0.31 -8.13
N THR A 204 -17.31 0.30 -7.18
CA THR A 204 -17.32 1.76 -6.97
C THR A 204 -16.10 2.43 -7.59
N PHE A 205 -14.93 1.81 -7.47
CA PHE A 205 -13.65 2.44 -7.78
C PHE A 205 -13.04 1.98 -9.12
N GLY A 206 -13.46 0.86 -9.69
CA GLY A 206 -12.94 0.36 -10.97
C GLY A 206 -11.42 0.25 -10.98
N ASP A 207 -10.78 1.07 -11.82
CA ASP A 207 -9.32 0.99 -12.08
C ASP A 207 -8.46 1.64 -10.99
N GLU A 208 -9.00 2.02 -9.83
CA GLU A 208 -8.17 2.56 -8.74
C GLU A 208 -7.17 1.52 -8.24
N LEU A 209 -5.93 1.95 -7.98
CA LEU A 209 -4.79 1.08 -7.67
C LEU A 209 -5.07 0.03 -6.57
N MET A 210 -5.86 0.35 -5.55
CA MET A 210 -6.11 -0.48 -4.37
C MET A 210 -7.49 -1.17 -4.39
N THR A 211 -8.10 -1.35 -5.56
CA THR A 211 -9.20 -2.32 -5.73
C THR A 211 -8.65 -3.74 -5.78
N GLY A 212 -9.50 -4.74 -5.45
CA GLY A 212 -9.05 -6.15 -5.35
C GLY A 212 -8.68 -6.81 -6.68
N PHE A 213 -8.78 -6.08 -7.79
CA PHE A 213 -8.52 -6.58 -9.13
C PHE A 213 -7.72 -5.54 -9.91
N VAL A 214 -6.57 -5.94 -10.44
CA VAL A 214 -5.80 -5.08 -11.35
C VAL A 214 -6.45 -5.09 -12.72
N ASN A 215 -6.72 -3.89 -13.21
CA ASN A 215 -7.24 -3.63 -14.53
C ASN A 215 -6.04 -3.40 -15.49
N PRO A 216 -6.24 -3.48 -16.82
CA PRO A 216 -5.24 -3.02 -17.76
C PRO A 216 -4.81 -1.58 -17.42
N ALA A 217 -3.50 -1.32 -17.46
CA ALA A 217 -2.96 -0.02 -17.08
C ALA A 217 -3.61 1.15 -17.85
N PRO A 218 -3.77 2.33 -17.23
CA PRO A 218 -3.23 2.70 -15.93
C PRO A 218 -4.15 2.35 -14.74
N ASN A 219 -3.55 1.96 -13.60
CA ASN A 219 -4.24 1.88 -12.31
C ASN A 219 -3.79 3.06 -11.41
N PRO A 220 -4.51 4.20 -11.40
CA PRO A 220 -4.09 5.40 -10.66
C PRO A 220 -4.16 5.24 -9.15
N LEU A 221 -3.18 5.82 -8.45
CA LEU A 221 -3.19 6.00 -7.00
C LEU A 221 -4.04 7.23 -6.67
N SER A 222 -5.28 7.02 -6.23
CA SER A 222 -6.22 8.12 -6.02
C SER A 222 -5.91 8.96 -4.77
N ARG A 223 -6.45 10.18 -4.76
CA ARG A 223 -6.47 11.04 -3.57
C ARG A 223 -7.14 10.37 -2.37
N VAL A 224 -8.10 9.46 -2.59
CA VAL A 224 -8.78 8.71 -1.51
C VAL A 224 -7.79 7.78 -0.81
N THR A 225 -7.00 7.01 -1.57
CA THR A 225 -5.96 6.13 -1.03
C THR A 225 -4.89 6.93 -0.29
N VAL A 226 -4.42 8.03 -0.88
CA VAL A 226 -3.40 8.89 -0.22
C VAL A 226 -3.95 9.50 1.08
N ALA A 227 -5.19 9.98 1.09
CA ALA A 227 -5.79 10.51 2.32
C ALA A 227 -6.05 9.42 3.37
N ALA A 228 -6.36 8.18 2.97
CA ALA A 228 -6.51 7.05 3.87
C ALA A 228 -5.19 6.69 4.59
N LEU A 229 -4.04 6.90 3.96
CA LEU A 229 -2.73 6.81 4.64
C LEU A 229 -2.59 7.90 5.72
N GLY A 230 -3.08 9.11 5.45
CA GLY A 230 -3.19 10.16 6.46
C GLY A 230 -4.04 9.73 7.66
N ASP A 231 -5.20 9.13 7.40
CA ASP A 231 -6.08 8.59 8.44
C ASP A 231 -5.45 7.42 9.23
N LEU A 232 -4.50 6.67 8.63
CA LEU A 232 -3.70 5.66 9.33
C LEU A 232 -2.67 6.28 10.28
N GLY A 233 -2.26 7.52 10.07
CA GLY A 233 -1.28 8.24 10.89
C GLY A 233 -0.01 8.67 10.15
N TYR A 234 0.07 8.49 8.83
CA TYR A 234 1.15 9.05 8.01
C TYR A 234 0.95 10.56 7.79
N GLN A 235 2.03 11.29 7.54
CA GLN A 235 1.95 12.64 6.97
C GLN A 235 2.10 12.53 5.45
N VAL A 236 1.09 12.98 4.72
CA VAL A 236 0.93 12.71 3.29
C VAL A 236 0.81 13.97 2.46
N ASP A 237 1.20 13.84 1.20
CA ASP A 237 0.96 14.81 0.13
C ASP A 237 -0.18 14.33 -0.77
N VAL A 238 -1.41 14.71 -0.42
CA VAL A 238 -2.61 14.33 -1.21
C VAL A 238 -2.58 14.90 -2.63
N ASP A 239 -1.87 16.01 -2.85
CA ASP A 239 -1.77 16.64 -4.18
C ASP A 239 -0.76 15.94 -5.10
N ALA A 240 0.08 15.05 -4.56
CA ALA A 240 0.98 14.20 -5.35
C ALA A 240 0.31 12.94 -5.93
N ALA A 241 -0.94 12.66 -5.53
CA ALA A 241 -1.76 11.57 -6.05
C ALA A 241 -1.98 11.70 -7.58
N ASP A 242 -2.34 10.59 -8.22
CA ASP A 242 -2.64 10.57 -9.64
C ASP A 242 -4.00 11.19 -9.93
N GLY A 243 -4.17 11.69 -11.16
CA GLY A 243 -5.48 12.08 -11.67
C GLY A 243 -6.40 10.86 -11.74
N TYR A 244 -7.54 10.94 -11.07
CA TYR A 244 -8.51 9.85 -10.98
C TYR A 244 -9.93 10.41 -10.81
N GLU A 245 -10.89 9.77 -11.48
CA GLU A 245 -12.31 10.03 -11.36
C GLU A 245 -13.05 8.71 -11.14
N LEU A 246 -14.18 8.75 -10.43
CA LEU A 246 -15.01 7.55 -10.27
C LEU A 246 -15.57 7.11 -11.63
N PRO A 247 -15.63 5.80 -11.90
CA PRO A 247 -16.21 5.29 -13.14
C PRO A 247 -17.70 5.68 -13.23
N VAL A 248 -18.09 6.25 -14.36
CA VAL A 248 -19.50 6.59 -14.66
C VAL A 248 -20.34 5.34 -14.93
N THR A 249 -19.69 4.27 -15.41
CA THR A 249 -20.24 2.92 -15.61
C THR A 249 -19.11 1.90 -15.46
N VAL A 250 -19.27 0.88 -14.62
CA VAL A 250 -18.30 -0.23 -14.52
C VAL A 250 -18.62 -1.24 -15.61
N ALA A 251 -17.95 -1.14 -16.76
CA ALA A 251 -18.03 -2.20 -17.77
C ALA A 251 -17.18 -3.40 -17.31
N PRO A 252 -17.60 -4.66 -17.55
CA PRO A 252 -16.76 -5.81 -17.28
C PRO A 252 -15.57 -5.83 -18.26
N ALA A 253 -14.43 -5.33 -17.81
CA ALA A 253 -13.15 -5.52 -18.48
C ALA A 253 -12.56 -6.90 -18.12
N ALA A 254 -11.58 -7.38 -18.90
CA ALA A 254 -10.76 -8.49 -18.47
C ALA A 254 -9.91 -8.03 -17.27
N ARG A 255 -10.14 -8.61 -16.10
CA ARG A 255 -9.52 -8.24 -14.82
C ARG A 255 -8.64 -9.36 -14.30
N PHE A 256 -7.52 -9.00 -13.71
CA PHE A 256 -6.65 -9.95 -13.01
C PHE A 256 -6.85 -9.78 -11.51
N ALA A 257 -7.28 -10.84 -10.83
CA ALA A 257 -7.37 -10.81 -9.38
C ALA A 257 -5.96 -10.65 -8.80
N VAL A 258 -5.79 -9.61 -8.00
CA VAL A 258 -4.58 -9.47 -7.18
C VAL A 258 -4.88 -10.15 -5.86
N HIS A 259 -4.31 -11.33 -5.69
CA HIS A 259 -4.50 -12.11 -4.48
C HIS A 259 -3.43 -11.72 -3.45
N ALA A 260 -3.64 -10.62 -2.75
CA ALA A 260 -3.01 -10.42 -1.46
C ALA A 260 -3.51 -11.53 -0.52
N PHE A 261 -2.78 -12.63 -0.40
CA PHE A 261 -3.20 -13.75 0.44
C PHE A 261 -3.22 -13.31 1.92
N ALA A 262 -4.40 -12.91 2.41
CA ALA A 262 -4.63 -12.39 3.76
C ALA A 262 -4.65 -13.46 4.86
N VAL A 263 -3.94 -14.58 4.68
CA VAL A 263 -3.53 -15.40 5.82
C VAL A 263 -2.12 -14.96 6.23
N THR A 264 -1.96 -13.65 6.38
CA THR A 264 -0.75 -13.10 6.95
C THR A 264 -0.80 -13.38 8.45
N PRO A 265 0.30 -13.89 9.04
CA PRO A 265 0.40 -13.90 10.50
C PRO A 265 0.15 -12.48 11.00
N VAL A 266 -0.55 -12.35 12.14
CA VAL A 266 -0.66 -11.05 12.82
C VAL A 266 0.76 -10.50 12.98
N PRO A 267 1.04 -9.27 12.50
CA PRO A 267 2.38 -8.73 12.55
C PRO A 267 2.86 -8.61 14.00
N ALA A 268 4.16 -8.79 14.20
CA ALA A 268 4.77 -8.61 15.50
C ALA A 268 4.76 -7.12 15.88
N GLU A 269 4.09 -6.78 16.98
CA GLU A 269 4.23 -5.44 17.58
C GLU A 269 5.59 -5.33 18.26
N LEU A 270 6.37 -4.33 17.87
CA LEU A 270 7.66 -4.06 18.49
C LEU A 270 7.46 -3.56 19.93
N PRO A 271 8.34 -3.95 20.87
CA PRO A 271 8.31 -3.37 22.21
C PRO A 271 8.71 -1.89 22.15
N ARG A 272 8.26 -1.08 23.10
CA ARG A 272 8.67 0.35 23.18
C ARG A 272 10.19 0.56 23.25
N THR A 273 10.94 -0.41 23.75
CA THR A 273 12.41 -0.38 23.77
C THR A 273 13.06 -0.48 22.39
N ALA A 274 12.30 -0.84 21.35
CA ALA A 274 12.77 -0.85 19.98
C ALA A 274 12.82 0.54 19.35
N LEU A 275 12.10 1.53 19.90
CA LEU A 275 12.19 2.91 19.43
C LEU A 275 13.60 3.45 19.69
N GLN A 276 14.20 4.02 18.66
CA GLN A 276 15.40 4.83 18.81
C GLN A 276 15.00 6.27 19.14
N ALA A 277 15.80 6.93 19.98
CA ALA A 277 15.61 8.32 20.36
C ALA A 277 16.32 9.26 19.37
#